data_AF-A0A2H0UBH9-F1
#
_entry.id   AF-A0A2H0UBH9-F1
#
_cell.length_a   1.000
_cell.length_b   1.000
_cell.length_c   1.000
_cell.angle_alpha   90.00
_cell.angle_beta   90.00
_cell.angle_gamma   90.00
#
_symmetry.space_group_name_H-M   'P 1'
#
loop_
_entity.id
_entity.type
_entity.pdbx_description
1 polymer ?
#
loop_
_entity_poly.entity_id
_entity_poly.type
_entity_poly.pdbx_seq_one_letter_code
_entity_poly.pdbx_strand_id
1 'polypeptide(L)' 'MTKKNTINTLGDAELEKMLEETRAALRTERFAAAGARPKDPNAPAKMRKTIARILTEQHARKTKAPTI' A
#
# COMPACT_ATOMS: atom_id res chain seq x y z
N MET A 1 9.25 -17.28 -1.97
CA MET A 1 8.23 -16.53 -2.74
C MET A 1 6.88 -16.71 -2.05
N THR A 2 6.65 -15.96 -0.98
CA THR A 2 5.39 -15.98 -0.23
C THR A 2 4.28 -15.42 -1.12
N LYS A 3 3.15 -16.14 -1.20
CA LYS A 3 2.00 -15.80 -2.06
C LYS A 3 1.66 -14.32 -1.88
N LYS A 4 1.55 -13.56 -2.98
CA LYS A 4 1.01 -12.20 -2.94
C LYS A 4 -0.41 -12.32 -2.41
N ASN A 5 -0.64 -11.96 -1.15
CA ASN A 5 -1.99 -11.82 -0.64
C ASN A 5 -2.69 -10.82 -1.56
N THR A 6 -3.64 -11.31 -2.34
CA THR A 6 -4.45 -10.50 -3.23
C THR A 6 -5.21 -9.52 -2.36
N ILE A 7 -5.03 -8.22 -2.60
CA ILE A 7 -5.69 -7.12 -1.86
C ILE A 7 -7.21 -7.36 -1.73
N ASN A 8 -7.79 -8.06 -2.71
CA ASN A 8 -9.19 -8.46 -2.77
C ASN A 8 -9.65 -9.42 -1.66
N THR A 9 -8.75 -10.12 -0.97
CA THR A 9 -9.10 -11.09 0.10
C THR A 9 -9.01 -10.50 1.50
N LEU A 10 -8.53 -9.27 1.65
CA LEU A 10 -8.36 -8.61 2.94
C LEU A 10 -9.65 -7.90 3.37
N GLY A 11 -9.93 -7.90 4.67
CA GLY A 11 -11.01 -7.11 5.27
C GLY A 11 -10.73 -5.60 5.20
N ASP A 12 -11.75 -4.76 5.37
CA ASP A 12 -11.59 -3.29 5.29
C ASP A 12 -10.60 -2.74 6.33
N ALA A 13 -10.66 -3.26 7.56
CA ALA A 13 -9.73 -2.89 8.64
C ALA A 13 -8.28 -3.33 8.33
N GLU A 14 -8.10 -4.48 7.68
CA GLU A 14 -6.78 -4.97 7.28
C GLU A 14 -6.20 -4.13 6.13
N LEU A 15 -7.06 -3.70 5.20
CA LEU A 15 -6.67 -2.77 4.12
C LEU A 15 -6.25 -1.42 4.66
N GLU A 16 -6.96 -0.89 5.65
CA GLU A 16 -6.62 0.36 6.31
C GLU A 16 -5.29 0.26 7.06
N LYS A 17 -5.09 -0.79 7.86
CA LYS A 17 -3.82 -1.05 8.53
C LYS A 17 -2.67 -1.17 7.53
N MET A 18 -2.86 -1.94 6.45
CA MET A 18 -1.84 -2.10 5.41
C MET A 18 -1.53 -0.78 4.69
N LEU A 19 -2.52 0.09 4.49
CA LEU A 19 -2.34 1.42 3.91
C LEU A 19 -1.47 2.31 4.81
N GLU A 20 -1.74 2.33 6.12
CA GLU A 20 -0.98 3.11 7.10
C GLU A 20 0.47 2.64 7.20
N GLU A 21 0.68 1.33 7.36
CA GLU A 21 2.01 0.73 7.41
C GLU A 21 2.81 1.01 6.13
N THR A 22 2.18 0.87 4.96
CA THR A 22 2.86 1.13 3.68
C THR A 22 3.21 2.61 3.51
N ARG A 23 2.37 3.54 3.99
CA ARG A 23 2.67 4.98 3.99
C ARG A 23 3.79 5.32 4.95
N ALA A 24 3.83 4.72 6.13
CA ALA A 24 4.91 4.90 7.09
C ALA A 24 6.25 4.38 6.52
N ALA A 25 6.26 3.17 5.96
CA ALA A 25 7.44 2.60 5.30
C ALA A 25 7.95 3.49 4.16
N LEU A 26 7.06 4.02 3.31
CA LEU A 26 7.44 4.94 2.23
C LEU A 26 8.10 6.22 2.76
N ARG A 27 7.64 6.76 3.91
CA ARG A 27 8.28 7.91 4.55
C ARG A 27 9.68 7.54 5.02
N THR A 28 9.84 6.42 5.73
CA THR A 28 11.15 5.95 6.20
C THR A 28 12.13 5.76 5.06
N GLU A 29 11.71 5.12 3.96
CA GLU A 29 12.54 4.94 2.75
C GLU A 29 12.97 6.27 2.12
N ARG A 30 12.09 7.28 2.10
CA ARG A 30 12.43 8.62 1.59
C ARG A 30 13.50 9.30 2.43
N PHE A 31 13.42 9.18 3.76
CA PHE A 31 14.44 9.73 4.65
C PHE A 31 15.76 8.94 4.58
N ALA A 32 15.70 7.61 4.50
CA ALA A 32 16.88 6.76 4.33
C ALA A 32 17.64 7.05 3.03
N ALA A 33 16.92 7.27 1.92
CA ALA A 33 17.52 7.60 0.63
C ALA A 33 18.16 9.01 0.58
N ALA A 34 17.82 9.92 1.50
CA ALA A 34 18.41 11.26 1.55
C ALA A 34 19.85 11.24 2.08
N GLY A 35 20.22 10.25 2.90
CA GLY A 35 21.55 10.15 3.52
C GLY A 35 22.55 9.25 2.78
N ALA A 36 22.09 8.33 1.92
CA ALA A 36 22.93 7.41 1.17
C ALA A 36 22.18 6.77 0.01
N ARG A 37 22.91 6.11 -0.90
CA ARG A 37 22.30 5.32 -1.98
C ARG A 37 21.42 4.21 -1.37
N PRO A 38 20.12 4.15 -1.70
CA PRO A 38 19.23 3.13 -1.17
C PRO A 38 19.60 1.74 -1.69
N LYS A 39 19.43 0.73 -0.83
CA LYS A 39 19.74 -0.68 -1.15
C LYS A 39 18.83 -1.25 -2.24
N ASP A 40 17.53 -0.91 -2.22
CA ASP A 40 16.58 -1.22 -3.30
C ASP A 40 16.02 0.10 -3.88
N PRO A 41 16.56 0.61 -5.00
CA PRO A 41 16.05 1.84 -5.61
C PRO A 41 14.60 1.73 -6.09
N ASN A 42 14.08 0.51 -6.27
CA ASN A 42 12.71 0.27 -6.72
C ASN A 42 11.71 0.17 -5.56
N ALA A 43 12.15 0.15 -4.30
CA ALA A 43 11.27 0.01 -3.14
C ALA A 43 10.19 1.13 -3.08
N PRO A 44 10.53 2.43 -3.26
CA PRO A 44 9.52 3.49 -3.24
C PRO A 44 8.49 3.37 -4.36
N ALA A 45 8.88 2.86 -5.54
CA ALA A 45 7.98 2.64 -6.66
C ALA A 45 7.01 1.47 -6.37
N LYS A 46 7.51 0.38 -5.78
CA LYS A 46 6.69 -0.76 -5.36
C LYS A 46 5.67 -0.35 -4.29
N MET A 47 6.10 0.39 -3.27
CA MET A 47 5.22 0.87 -2.19
C MET A 47 4.11 1.79 -2.72
N ARG A 48 4.43 2.73 -3.62
CA ARG A 48 3.42 3.58 -4.28
C ARG A 48 2.38 2.77 -5.06
N LYS A 49 2.80 1.73 -5.79
CA LYS A 49 1.88 0.83 -6.50
C LYS A 49 0.98 0.06 -5.54
N THR A 50 1.50 -0.39 -4.40
CA THR A 50 0.70 -1.07 -3.37
C THR A 50 -0.35 -0.12 -2.79
N ILE A 51 0.02 1.12 -2.43
CA ILE A 51 -0.91 2.15 -1.95
C ILE A 51 -2.03 2.39 -2.96
N ALA A 52 -1.69 2.56 -4.25
CA ALA A 52 -2.69 2.78 -5.29
C ALA A 52 -3.70 1.63 -5.38
N ARG A 53 -3.23 0.37 -5.34
CA ARG A 53 -4.12 -0.79 -5.39
C ARG A 53 -5.05 -0.88 -4.18
N ILE A 54 -4.57 -0.58 -2.98
CA ILE A 54 -5.40 -0.57 -1.77
C ILE A 54 -6.50 0.49 -1.90
N LEU A 55 -6.15 1.70 -2.31
CA LEU A 55 -7.12 2.79 -2.50
C LEU A 55 -8.14 2.45 -3.60
N THR A 56 -7.72 1.81 -4.69
CA THR A 56 -8.63 1.34 -5.74
C THR A 56 -9.62 0.32 -5.21
N GLU A 57 -9.17 -0.66 -4.41
CA GLU A 57 -10.06 -1.66 -3.81
C GLU A 57 -11.05 -1.01 -2.83
N GLN A 58 -10.56 -0.14 -1.93
CA GLN A 58 -11.42 0.60 -1.00
C GLN A 58 -12.47 1.43 -1.74
N HIS A 59 -12.10 2.09 -2.84
CA HIS A 59 -13.05 2.83 -3.67
C HIS A 59 -14.06 1.90 -4.34
N ALA A 60 -13.60 0.78 -4.94
CA ALA A 60 -14.48 -0.20 -5.57
C ALA A 60 -15.52 -0.78 -4.59
N ARG A 61 -15.13 -1.02 -3.33
CA ARG A 61 -16.04 -1.45 -2.25
C ARG A 61 -17.07 -0.38 -1.92
N LYS A 62 -16.65 0.88 -1.78
CA LYS A 62 -17.56 2.03 -1.53
C LYS A 62 -18.57 2.21 -2.67
N THR A 63 -18.16 2.04 -3.93
CA THR A 63 -19.05 2.19 -5.09
C THR A 63 -20.01 1.01 -5.27
N LYS A 64 -19.64 -0.19 -4.79
CA LYS A 64 -20.49 -1.39 -4.86
C LYS A 64 -21.49 -1.46 -3.70
N ALA A 65 -21.17 -0.86 -2.56
CA ALA A 65 -22.13 -0.72 -1.48
C ALA A 65 -23.28 0.18 -1.96
N PRO A 66 -24.56 -0.26 -1.84
CA PRO A 66 -25.69 0.61 -2.18
C PRO A 66 -25.60 1.85 -1.29
N THR A 67 -25.45 3.00 -1.92
CA THR A 67 -25.62 4.30 -1.27
C THR A 67 -27.10 4.40 -0.91
N ILE A 68 -27.39 4.43 0.39
CA ILE A 68 -28.73 4.70 0.95
C ILE A 68 -29.13 6.13 0.61
#